data_AF-A0A522C3X8-F1
#
_entry.id   AF-A0A522C3X8-F1
#
_cell.length_a   1.000
_cell.length_b   1.000
_cell.length_c   1.000
_cell.angle_alpha   90.00
_cell.angle_beta   90.00
_cell.angle_gamma   90.00
#
_symmetry.space_group_name_H-M   'P 1'
#
loop_
_entity.id
_entity.type
_entity.pdbx_description
1 polymer ?
#
loop_
_entity_poly.entity_id
_entity_poly.type
_entity_poly.pdbx_seq_one_letter_code
_entity_poly.pdbx_strand_id
1 'polypeptide(L)' 'MKYLTDVTTLRFFPEKCTGCGRCIEVCPHGVFKLSDKKASITDKDLCMECG' A
#
# COMPACT_ATOMS: atom_id res chain seq x y z
N MET A 1 -14.42 1.28 -5.35
CA MET A 1 -14.80 0.03 -4.65
C MET A 1 -13.84 -0.11 -3.48
N LYS A 2 -14.35 -0.33 -2.26
CA LYS A 2 -13.54 -0.56 -1.05
C LYS A 2 -13.70 -2.02 -0.62
N TYR A 3 -12.63 -2.63 -0.12
CA TYR A 3 -12.64 -4.03 0.33
C TYR A 3 -12.87 -4.13 1.84
N LEU A 4 -12.14 -3.32 2.62
CA LEU A 4 -12.17 -3.34 4.09
C LEU A 4 -12.24 -1.91 4.63
N THR A 5 -13.45 -1.41 4.87
CA THR A 5 -13.66 -0.05 5.38
C THR A 5 -13.32 0.05 6.87
N ASP A 6 -12.33 0.86 7.23
CA ASP A 6 -11.93 1.20 8.61
C ASP A 6 -11.52 0.00 9.50
N VAL A 7 -11.33 -1.18 8.92
CA VAL A 7 -10.99 -2.42 9.65
C VAL A 7 -9.68 -3.06 9.20
N THR A 8 -9.02 -2.51 8.18
CA THR A 8 -7.74 -3.05 7.70
C THR A 8 -6.62 -2.87 8.72
N THR A 9 -5.80 -3.91 8.88
CA THR A 9 -4.67 -3.95 9.81
C THR A 9 -3.36 -3.46 9.19
N LEU A 10 -3.36 -3.10 7.90
CA LEU A 10 -2.19 -2.68 7.14
C LEU A 10 -1.40 -1.54 7.83
N ARG A 11 -0.14 -1.83 8.17
CA ARG A 11 0.83 -0.86 8.70
C ARG A 11 1.96 -0.66 7.69
N PHE A 12 2.25 0.60 7.39
CA PHE A 12 3.33 1.00 6.51
C PHE A 12 4.22 2.02 7.21
N PHE A 13 5.53 1.85 7.07
CA PHE A 13 6.58 2.64 7.72
C PHE A 13 7.40 3.37 6.64
N PRO A 14 7.01 4.59 6.21
CA PRO A 14 7.66 5.31 5.11
C PRO A 14 9.15 5.58 5.33
N GLU A 15 9.57 5.72 6.57
CA GLU A 15 10.96 5.92 6.99
C GLU A 15 11.85 4.72 6.62
N LYS A 16 11.27 3.50 6.58
CA LYS A 16 11.96 2.27 6.18
C LYS A 16 11.90 1.99 4.68
N CYS A 17 11.13 2.78 3.92
CA CYS A 17 10.97 2.58 2.49
C CYS A 17 12.31 2.84 1.76
N THR A 18 12.79 1.87 1.00
CA THR A 18 14.01 1.99 0.18
C THR A 18 13.75 2.50 -1.23
N GLY A 19 12.48 2.62 -1.63
CA GLY A 19 12.09 3.02 -2.99
C GLY A 19 12.15 1.90 -4.02
N CYS A 20 12.24 0.63 -3.60
CA CYS A 20 12.42 -0.51 -4.52
C CYS A 20 11.23 -0.81 -5.45
N GLY A 21 10.04 -0.24 -5.19
CA GLY A 21 8.88 -0.38 -6.06
C GLY A 21 8.12 -1.71 -5.98
N ARG A 22 8.63 -2.73 -5.26
CA ARG A 22 8.00 -4.05 -5.19
C ARG A 22 6.56 -4.05 -4.70
N CYS A 23 6.21 -3.16 -3.76
CA CYS A 23 4.83 -3.08 -3.25
C CYS A 23 3.82 -2.67 -4.34
N ILE A 24 4.25 -1.95 -5.37
CA ILE A 24 3.41 -1.57 -6.51
C ILE A 24 3.27 -2.75 -7.48
N GLU A 25 4.36 -3.47 -7.72
CA GLU A 25 4.37 -4.64 -8.60
C GLU A 25 3.47 -5.78 -8.08
N VAL A 26 3.50 -6.04 -6.78
CA VAL A 26 2.78 -7.18 -6.18
C VAL A 26 1.36 -6.85 -5.72
N CYS A 27 0.98 -5.58 -5.58
CA CYS A 27 -0.33 -5.21 -5.04
C CYS A 27 -1.37 -5.12 -6.16
N PRO A 28 -2.30 -6.08 -6.30
CA PRO A 28 -3.29 -6.06 -7.38
C PRO A 28 -4.36 -4.98 -7.21
N HIS A 29 -4.46 -4.38 -6.02
CA HIS A 29 -5.47 -3.37 -5.68
C HIS A 29 -4.95 -1.94 -5.70
N GLY A 30 -3.67 -1.72 -6.01
CA GLY A 30 -3.11 -0.37 -6.11
C GLY A 30 -3.14 0.42 -4.79
N VAL A 31 -2.98 -0.27 -3.65
CA VAL A 31 -2.94 0.36 -2.31
C VAL A 31 -1.74 1.30 -2.17
N PHE A 32 -0.67 1.04 -2.90
CA PHE A 32 0.57 1.82 -2.86
C PHE A 32 0.76 2.62 -4.14
N LYS A 33 1.31 3.83 -4.00
CA LYS A 33 1.88 4.62 -5.10
C LYS A 33 3.35 4.91 -4.81
N LEU A 34 4.14 5.06 -5.87
CA LEU A 34 5.54 5.50 -5.79
C LEU A 34 5.66 6.93 -6.32
N SER A 35 6.22 7.84 -5.51
CA SER A 35 6.59 9.20 -5.94
C SER A 35 7.96 9.53 -5.34
N ASP A 36 8.82 10.20 -6.09
CA ASP A 36 10.11 10.70 -5.58
C ASP A 36 10.95 9.63 -4.86
N LYS A 37 10.94 8.40 -5.40
CA LYS A 37 11.61 7.21 -4.84
C LYS A 37 11.12 6.78 -3.45
N LYS A 38 9.91 7.17 -3.05
CA LYS A 38 9.26 6.73 -1.81
C LYS A 38 7.84 6.24 -2.08
N ALA A 39 7.50 5.12 -1.45
CA ALA A 39 6.15 4.59 -1.51
C ALA A 39 5.26 5.30 -0.48
N SER A 40 3.98 5.44 -0.80
CA SER A 40 2.94 5.93 0.12
C SER A 40 1.64 5.17 -0.12
N ILE A 41 0.80 5.09 0.91
CA ILE A 41 -0.54 4.50 0.79
C ILE A 41 -1.48 5.53 0.15
N THR A 42 -2.26 5.10 -0.84
CA THR A 42 -3.28 5.91 -1.51
C THR A 42 -4.59 5.89 -0.72
N ASP A 43 -5.10 4.70 -0.47
CA ASP A 43 -6.28 4.42 0.35
C ASP A 43 -6.11 3.05 0.99
N LYS A 44 -6.18 3.01 2.32
CA LYS A 44 -6.02 1.77 3.10
C LYS A 44 -7.19 0.80 2.87
N ASP A 45 -8.38 1.32 2.58
CA ASP A 45 -9.59 0.50 2.43
C ASP A 45 -9.59 -0.32 1.13
N LEU A 46 -8.62 -0.07 0.25
CA LEU A 46 -8.36 -0.89 -0.94
C LEU A 46 -7.61 -2.19 -0.60
N CYS A 47 -7.02 -2.29 0.59
CA CYS A 47 -6.31 -3.49 1.01
C CYS A 47 -7.31 -4.62 1.30
N MET A 48 -7.08 -5.79 0.71
CA MET A 48 -7.86 -7.00 0.98
C MET A 48 -7.17 -8.00 1.91
N GLU A 49 -5.99 -7.64 2.45
CA GLU A 49 -5.17 -8.53 3.31
C GLU A 49 -4.86 -9.89 2.67
N CYS A 50 -4.56 -9.90 1.36
CA CYS A 50 -4.21 -11.11 0.62
C CYS A 50 -2.79 -11.64 0.90
N GLY A 51 -2.02 -10.98 1.78
CA GLY A 51 -0.65 -11.33 2.15
C GLY A 51 -0.06 -10.43 3.23
#